data_AF-A0A251XQ56-F1
#
_entry.id   AF-A0A251XQ56-F1
#
_cell.length_a   1.000
_cell.length_b   1.000
_cell.length_c   1.000
_cell.angle_alpha   90.00
_cell.angle_beta   90.00
_cell.angle_gamma   90.00
#
_symmetry.space_group_name_H-M   'P 1'
#
loop_
_entity.id
_entity.type
_entity.pdbx_description
1 polymer ?
#
loop_
_entity_poly.entity_id
_entity_poly.type
_entity_poly.pdbx_seq_one_letter_code
_entity_poly.pdbx_strand_id
1 'polypeptide(L)'
;MFGQGQQTVTAVLDLLRGFAPADALALIEPILTGFVESPAAGFALVSGIVLAIWSASGYVGAFTRAMNRIYEIPEGRPFLKLKPMQLAVTLIGIVILLVCALIIAISGPVTDAIGEALGLGPTVQIVWSIAKWPVLAFAIVLLIAILYYATRTRSSRSSAG
;
A
#
# COMPACT_ATOMS: atom_id res chain seq x y z
N MET A 1 13.17 1.62 25.70
CA MET A 1 12.47 1.96 24.43
C MET A 1 13.17 3.09 23.63
N PHE A 2 14.18 3.78 24.17
CA PHE A 2 14.94 4.84 23.46
C PHE A 2 15.88 4.34 22.33
N GLY A 3 16.12 3.04 22.21
CA GLY A 3 17.00 2.48 21.17
C GLY A 3 16.33 2.25 19.80
N GLN A 4 15.01 2.02 19.77
CA GLN A 4 14.28 1.70 18.52
C GLN A 4 14.14 2.93 17.61
N GLY A 5 14.04 4.11 18.21
CA GLY A 5 13.90 5.35 17.48
C GLY A 5 15.13 5.69 16.64
N GLN A 6 16.29 5.75 17.29
CA GLN A 6 17.57 5.97 16.61
C GLN A 6 17.85 4.91 15.55
N GLN A 7 17.56 3.64 15.84
CA GLN A 7 17.70 2.54 14.86
C GLN A 7 16.84 2.74 13.62
N THR A 8 15.62 3.28 13.78
CA THR A 8 14.72 3.56 12.64
C THR A 8 15.24 4.73 11.81
N VAL A 9 15.73 5.79 12.46
CA VAL A 9 16.35 6.94 11.76
C VAL A 9 17.59 6.49 10.98
N THR A 10 18.49 5.75 11.62
CA THR A 10 19.69 5.21 10.96
C THR A 10 19.31 4.29 9.79
N ALA A 11 18.33 3.40 9.96
CA ALA A 11 17.88 2.52 8.89
C ALA A 11 17.31 3.28 7.68
N VAL A 12 16.50 4.32 7.92
CA VAL A 12 15.96 5.17 6.85
C VAL A 12 17.09 5.94 6.14
N LEU A 13 18.03 6.50 6.89
CA LEU A 13 19.19 7.20 6.32
C LEU A 13 20.07 6.25 5.51
N ASP A 14 20.30 5.02 5.98
CA ASP A 14 21.07 4.00 5.27
C ASP A 14 20.40 3.57 3.97
N LEU A 15 19.07 3.45 3.94
CA LEU A 15 18.34 3.21 2.70
C LEU A 15 18.51 4.36 1.70
N LEU A 16 18.55 5.61 2.19
CA LEU A 16 18.66 6.80 1.34
C LEU A 16 20.10 7.10 0.89
N ARG A 17 21.13 6.61 1.59
CA ARG A 17 22.55 6.76 1.21
C ARG A 17 22.86 6.25 -0.19
N GLY A 18 22.12 5.26 -0.68
CA GLY A 18 22.25 4.75 -2.05
C GLY A 18 21.65 5.64 -3.14
N PHE A 19 20.82 6.63 -2.76
CA PHE A 19 20.00 7.41 -3.69
C PHE A 19 20.13 8.94 -3.54
N ALA A 20 20.67 9.43 -2.41
CA ALA A 20 20.75 10.86 -2.09
C ALA A 20 22.18 11.31 -1.73
N PRO A 21 22.59 12.55 -2.10
CA PRO A 21 23.87 13.13 -1.69
C PRO A 21 24.01 13.27 -0.17
N ALA A 22 25.23 13.17 0.34
CA ALA A 22 25.53 13.27 1.78
C ALA A 22 25.01 14.57 2.41
N ASP A 23 25.09 15.70 1.70
CA ASP A 23 24.64 17.00 2.18
C ASP A 23 23.11 17.06 2.37
N ALA A 24 22.34 16.35 1.53
CA ALA A 24 20.89 16.25 1.67
C ALA A 24 20.53 15.38 2.89
N LEU A 25 21.29 14.31 3.13
CA LEU A 25 21.09 13.44 4.29
C LEU A 25 21.41 14.16 5.60
N ALA A 26 22.46 14.99 5.62
CA ALA A 26 22.82 15.81 6.78
C ALA A 26 21.75 16.86 7.15
N LEU A 27 20.98 17.33 6.16
CA LEU A 27 19.82 18.20 6.40
C LEU A 27 18.60 17.44 6.94
N ILE A 28 18.41 16.18 6.52
CA ILE A 28 17.23 15.36 6.86
C ILE A 28 17.39 14.65 8.19
N GLU A 29 18.60 14.21 8.54
CA GLU A 29 18.92 13.50 9.78
C GLU A 29 18.34 14.19 11.02
N PRO A 30 18.68 15.46 11.34
CA PRO A 30 18.17 16.11 12.55
C PRO A 30 16.65 16.28 12.57
N ILE A 31 16.00 16.38 11.40
CA ILE A 31 14.54 16.41 11.29
C ILE A 31 13.97 15.05 11.71
N LEU A 32 14.53 13.95 11.18
CA LEU A 32 14.11 12.59 11.52
C LEU A 32 14.34 12.28 13.00
N THR A 33 15.48 12.66 13.57
CA THR A 33 15.77 12.45 15.00
C THR A 33 14.80 13.22 15.87
N GLY A 34 14.54 14.50 15.56
CA GLY A 34 13.57 15.32 16.29
C GLY A 34 12.14 14.79 16.19
N PHE A 35 11.77 14.19 15.05
CA PHE A 35 10.47 13.53 14.90
C PHE A 35 10.36 12.29 15.79
N VAL A 36 11.41 11.47 15.88
CA VAL A 36 11.34 10.17 16.57
C VAL A 36 11.55 10.29 18.08
N GLU A 37 12.25 11.33 18.54
CA GLU A 37 12.37 11.66 19.96
C GLU A 37 11.11 12.31 20.55
N SER A 38 10.20 12.79 19.70
CA SER A 38 8.94 13.39 20.16
C SER A 38 8.02 12.36 20.81
N PRO A 39 7.57 12.57 22.06
CA PRO A 39 6.62 11.69 22.73
C PRO A 39 5.29 11.52 21.97
N ALA A 40 4.93 12.50 21.15
CA ALA A 40 3.71 12.51 20.35
C ALA A 40 3.87 11.80 18.98
N ALA A 41 5.08 11.40 18.59
CA ALA A 41 5.37 10.86 17.26
C ALA A 41 4.55 9.61 16.92
N GLY A 42 4.47 8.66 17.86
CA GLY A 42 3.68 7.45 17.69
C GLY A 42 2.18 7.74 17.50
N PHE A 43 1.64 8.68 18.29
CA PHE A 43 0.25 9.10 18.17
C PHE A 43 -0.02 9.85 16.85
N ALA A 44 0.87 10.74 16.45
CA ALA A 44 0.79 11.47 15.19
C ALA A 44 0.85 10.52 13.98
N LEU A 45 1.71 9.50 14.02
CA LEU A 45 1.81 8.48 12.98
C LEU A 45 0.51 7.67 12.87
N VAL A 46 0.02 7.13 13.99
CA VAL A 46 -1.21 6.32 14.00
C VAL A 46 -2.42 7.15 13.55
N SER A 47 -2.59 8.36 14.08
CA SER A 47 -3.68 9.24 13.68
C SER A 47 -3.58 9.67 12.22
N GLY A 48 -2.36 9.92 11.71
CA GLY A 48 -2.11 10.19 10.29
C GLY A 48 -2.51 9.03 9.39
N ILE A 49 -2.14 7.79 9.75
CA ILE A 49 -2.53 6.58 9.01
C ILE A 49 -4.05 6.41 9.03
N VAL A 50 -4.70 6.58 10.19
CA VAL A 50 -6.15 6.48 10.31
C VAL A 50 -6.86 7.52 9.45
N LEU A 51 -6.41 8.78 9.50
CA LEU A 51 -6.95 9.87 8.67
C LEU A 51 -6.75 9.63 7.18
N ALA A 52 -5.58 9.10 6.78
CA ALA A 52 -5.30 8.74 5.40
C ALA A 52 -6.23 7.63 4.91
N ILE A 53 -6.40 6.55 5.68
CA ILE A 53 -7.33 5.46 5.37
C ILE A 53 -8.77 5.96 5.29
N TRP A 54 -9.17 6.82 6.23
CA TRP A 54 -10.50 7.43 6.22
C TRP A 54 -10.73 8.24 4.95
N SER A 55 -9.76 9.06 4.55
CA SER A 55 -9.83 9.90 3.34
C SER A 55 -9.89 9.05 2.07
N ALA A 56 -9.05 8.01 1.99
CA ALA A 56 -9.04 7.08 0.86
C ALA A 56 -10.37 6.31 0.73
N SER A 57 -10.97 5.90 1.86
CA SER A 57 -12.29 5.24 1.84
C SER A 57 -13.40 6.15 1.33
N GLY A 58 -13.32 7.46 1.63
CA GLY A 58 -14.22 8.47 1.11
C GLY A 58 -14.15 8.60 -0.42
N TYR A 59 -12.95 8.55 -1.00
CA TYR A 59 -12.75 8.54 -2.45
C TYR A 59 -13.42 7.34 -3.12
N VAL A 60 -13.20 6.13 -2.60
CA VAL A 60 -13.83 4.90 -3.13
C VAL A 60 -15.36 5.04 -3.14
N GLY A 61 -15.92 5.61 -2.08
CA GLY A 61 -17.36 5.89 -2.02
C GLY A 61 -17.83 6.92 -3.04
N ALA A 62 -17.09 8.01 -3.26
CA ALA A 62 -17.42 9.01 -4.28
C ALA A 62 -17.32 8.44 -5.70
N PHE A 63 -16.27 7.66 -5.98
CA PHE A 63 -16.08 6.95 -7.23
C PHE A 63 -17.22 5.96 -7.50
N THR A 64 -17.62 5.18 -6.49
CA THR A 64 -18.74 4.23 -6.61
C THR A 64 -20.04 4.94 -6.99
N ARG A 65 -20.36 6.07 -6.32
CA ARG A 65 -21.55 6.86 -6.65
C ARG A 65 -21.49 7.46 -8.07
N ALA A 66 -20.31 7.91 -8.50
CA ALA A 66 -20.12 8.43 -9.85
C ALA A 66 -20.32 7.34 -10.92
N MET A 67 -19.76 6.15 -10.70
CA MET A 67 -19.97 4.99 -11.57
C MET A 67 -21.44 4.56 -11.60
N ASN A 68 -22.08 4.45 -10.44
CA ASN A 68 -23.49 4.09 -10.36
C ASN A 68 -24.41 5.11 -11.06
N ARG A 69 -24.04 6.40 -11.06
CA ARG A 69 -24.73 7.44 -11.82
C ARG A 69 -24.55 7.27 -13.34
N ILE A 70 -23.33 6.96 -13.81
CA ILE A 70 -23.06 6.73 -15.23
C ILE A 70 -23.79 5.48 -15.75
N TYR A 71 -23.88 4.44 -14.93
CA TYR A 71 -24.57 3.19 -15.27
C TYR A 71 -26.06 3.17 -14.88
N GLU A 72 -26.62 4.30 -14.41
CA GLU A 72 -28.01 4.43 -13.96
C GLU A 72 -28.47 3.37 -12.93
N ILE A 73 -27.56 2.89 -12.08
CA ILE A 73 -27.85 1.89 -11.05
C ILE A 73 -28.29 2.61 -9.76
N PRO A 74 -29.55 2.45 -9.29
CA PRO A 74 -29.98 3.05 -8.03
C PRO A 74 -29.30 2.38 -6.82
N GLU A 75 -28.60 3.17 -6.01
CA GLU A 75 -28.01 2.71 -4.74
C GLU A 75 -29.07 2.62 -3.64
N GLY A 76 -29.55 1.41 -3.36
CA GLY A 76 -30.55 1.15 -2.31
C GLY A 76 -30.00 0.85 -0.91
N ARG A 77 -28.67 0.93 -0.69
CA ARG A 77 -28.04 0.49 0.57
C ARG A 77 -27.95 1.63 1.60
N PRO A 78 -28.32 1.38 2.88
CA PRO A 78 -28.09 2.37 3.92
C PRO A 78 -26.59 2.63 4.12
N PHE A 79 -26.24 3.90 4.40
CA PHE A 79 -24.86 4.39 4.53
C PHE A 79 -23.98 3.57 5.48
N LEU A 80 -24.58 3.03 6.56
CA LEU A 80 -23.93 2.13 7.53
C LEU A 80 -23.46 0.79 6.95
N LYS A 81 -24.08 0.28 5.87
CA LYS A 81 -23.62 -0.94 5.17
C LYS A 81 -22.61 -0.63 4.06
N LEU A 82 -22.59 0.61 3.56
CA LEU A 82 -21.68 1.04 2.51
C LEU A 82 -20.29 1.37 3.06
N LYS A 83 -20.22 2.08 4.20
CA LYS A 83 -18.94 2.50 4.80
C LYS A 83 -17.97 1.35 5.14
N PRO A 84 -18.38 0.27 5.82
CA PRO A 84 -17.47 -0.83 6.14
C PRO A 84 -16.94 -1.53 4.90
N MET A 85 -17.77 -1.65 3.86
CA MET A 85 -17.37 -2.26 2.59
C MET A 85 -16.37 -1.39 1.84
N GLN A 86 -16.57 -0.06 1.81
CA GLN A 86 -15.60 0.88 1.25
C GLN A 86 -14.26 0.82 1.99
N LEU A 87 -14.29 0.80 3.33
CA LEU A 87 -13.10 0.70 4.15
C LEU A 87 -12.34 -0.62 3.91
N ALA A 88 -13.07 -1.74 3.83
CA ALA A 88 -12.47 -3.06 3.56
C ALA A 88 -11.78 -3.10 2.18
N VAL A 89 -12.44 -2.56 1.15
CA VAL A 89 -11.86 -2.47 -0.20
C VAL A 89 -10.63 -1.59 -0.23
N THR A 90 -10.67 -0.43 0.45
CA THR A 90 -9.50 0.44 0.60
C THR A 90 -8.34 -0.26 1.30
N LEU A 91 -8.60 -0.96 2.40
CA LEU A 91 -7.57 -1.70 3.14
C LEU A 91 -6.94 -2.79 2.28
N ILE A 92 -7.74 -3.58 1.56
CA ILE A 92 -7.23 -4.60 0.65
C ILE A 92 -6.39 -3.96 -0.46
N GLY A 93 -6.86 -2.85 -1.04
CA GLY A 93 -6.11 -2.10 -2.04
C GLY A 93 -4.76 -1.61 -1.52
N ILE A 94 -4.72 -1.06 -0.30
CA ILE A 94 -3.47 -0.64 0.37
C ILE A 94 -2.52 -1.84 0.52
N VAL A 95 -3.01 -2.99 0.99
CA VAL A 95 -2.17 -4.20 1.15
C VAL A 95 -1.59 -4.65 -0.20
N ILE A 96 -2.39 -4.67 -1.27
CA ILE A 96 -1.92 -5.02 -2.60
C ILE A 96 -0.82 -4.03 -3.06
N LEU A 97 -1.03 -2.74 -2.87
CA LEU A 97 -0.04 -1.71 -3.23
C LEU A 97 1.26 -1.86 -2.43
N LEU A 98 1.18 -2.17 -1.14
CA LEU A 98 2.36 -2.43 -0.32
C LEU A 98 3.13 -3.66 -0.81
N VAL A 99 2.43 -4.75 -1.16
CA VAL A 99 3.04 -5.94 -1.75
C VAL A 99 3.73 -5.60 -3.07
N CYS A 100 3.08 -4.83 -3.95
CA CYS A 100 3.68 -4.37 -5.20
C CYS A 100 4.94 -3.52 -4.93
N ALA A 101 4.89 -2.61 -3.96
CA ALA A 101 6.04 -1.78 -3.60
C ALA A 101 7.21 -2.64 -3.09
N LEU A 102 6.95 -3.64 -2.25
CA LEU A 102 7.97 -4.59 -1.79
C LEU A 102 8.58 -5.40 -2.94
N ILE A 103 7.75 -5.90 -3.86
CA ILE A 103 8.22 -6.64 -5.05
C ILE A 103 9.13 -5.76 -5.91
N ILE A 104 8.82 -4.47 -6.04
CA ILE A 104 9.64 -3.51 -6.79
C ILE A 104 10.94 -3.17 -6.04
N ALA A 105 10.85 -3.01 -4.71
CA ALA A 105 11.99 -2.66 -3.86
C ALA A 105 13.04 -3.77 -3.79
N ILE A 106 12.63 -5.03 -3.87
CA ILE A 106 13.55 -6.16 -4.02
C ILE A 106 14.18 -6.10 -5.42
N SER A 107 15.41 -5.58 -5.48
CA SER A 107 16.20 -5.55 -6.71
C SER A 107 17.68 -5.79 -6.45
N GLY A 108 18.40 -6.19 -7.51
CA GLY A 108 19.86 -6.33 -7.60
C GLY A 108 20.48 -6.90 -6.32
N PRO A 109 21.04 -6.05 -5.43
CA PRO A 109 21.72 -6.49 -4.21
C PRO A 109 20.94 -7.48 -3.34
N VAL A 110 19.62 -7.29 -3.21
CA VAL A 110 18.78 -8.18 -2.39
C VAL A 110 18.61 -9.54 -3.08
N THR A 111 18.41 -9.53 -4.39
CA THR A 111 18.23 -10.76 -5.17
C THR A 111 19.54 -11.53 -5.31
N ASP A 112 20.67 -10.82 -5.40
CA ASP A 112 22.02 -11.37 -5.47
C ASP A 112 22.39 -12.03 -4.14
N ALA A 113 22.14 -11.37 -3.00
CA ALA A 113 22.36 -11.94 -1.67
C ALA A 113 21.55 -13.24 -1.44
N ILE A 114 20.30 -13.28 -1.93
CA ILE A 114 19.46 -14.48 -1.89
C ILE A 114 20.02 -15.56 -2.83
N GLY A 115 20.48 -15.18 -4.02
CA GLY A 115 21.08 -16.09 -4.99
C GLY A 115 22.36 -16.74 -4.50
N GLU A 116 23.24 -15.99 -3.83
CA GLU A 116 24.46 -16.49 -3.20
C GLU A 116 24.15 -17.41 -2.02
N ALA A 117 23.24 -17.01 -1.14
CA ALA A 117 22.85 -17.82 0.02
C ALA A 117 22.23 -19.17 -0.37
N LEU A 118 21.49 -19.22 -1.49
CA LEU A 118 20.89 -20.44 -2.03
C LEU A 118 21.83 -21.22 -2.96
N GLY A 119 23.04 -20.71 -3.26
CA GLY A 119 23.96 -21.32 -4.22
C GLY A 119 23.47 -21.30 -5.67
N LEU A 120 22.47 -20.48 -5.97
CA LEU A 120 21.80 -20.38 -7.28
C LEU A 120 22.37 -19.24 -8.15
N GLY A 121 23.18 -18.36 -7.55
CA GLY A 121 23.89 -17.28 -8.24
C GLY A 121 22.96 -16.38 -9.07
N PRO A 122 23.36 -15.97 -10.29
CA PRO A 122 22.58 -15.06 -11.14
C PRO A 122 21.19 -15.58 -11.55
N THR A 123 20.93 -16.88 -11.39
CA THR A 123 19.66 -17.51 -11.77
C THR A 123 18.48 -16.89 -11.04
N VAL A 124 18.64 -16.56 -9.76
CA VAL A 124 17.57 -15.94 -8.95
C VAL A 124 17.22 -14.56 -9.49
N GLN A 125 18.22 -13.78 -9.91
CA GLN A 125 18.02 -12.46 -10.50
C GLN A 125 17.24 -12.54 -11.81
N ILE A 126 17.58 -13.48 -12.68
CA ILE A 126 16.89 -13.69 -13.96
C ILE A 126 15.43 -14.08 -13.70
N VAL A 127 15.19 -15.09 -12.88
CA VAL A 127 13.82 -15.57 -12.58
C VAL A 127 13.00 -14.46 -11.94
N TRP A 128 13.56 -13.74 -10.96
CA TRP A 128 12.88 -12.63 -10.29
C TRP A 128 12.55 -11.50 -11.26
N SER A 129 13.49 -11.12 -12.14
CA SER A 129 13.28 -10.06 -13.12
C SER A 129 12.11 -10.33 -14.07
N ILE A 130 11.90 -11.60 -14.42
CA ILE A 130 10.80 -12.05 -15.28
C ILE A 130 9.52 -12.18 -14.46
N ALA A 131 9.54 -12.92 -13.35
CA ALA A 131 8.37 -13.22 -12.53
C ALA A 131 7.72 -11.98 -11.90
N LYS A 132 8.51 -10.94 -11.64
CA LYS A 132 8.04 -9.65 -11.13
C LYS A 132 6.90 -9.06 -11.97
N TRP A 133 7.07 -9.02 -13.30
CA TRP A 133 6.11 -8.32 -14.18
C TRP A 133 4.74 -9.00 -14.24
N PRO A 134 4.64 -10.34 -14.41
CA PRO A 134 3.37 -11.06 -14.30
C PRO A 134 2.69 -10.88 -12.95
N VAL A 135 3.43 -10.92 -11.84
CA VAL A 135 2.85 -10.74 -10.50
C VAL A 135 2.27 -9.34 -10.33
N LEU A 136 2.98 -8.31 -10.78
CA LEU A 136 2.47 -6.93 -10.76
C LEU A 136 1.24 -6.75 -11.65
N ALA A 137 1.25 -7.31 -12.87
CA ALA A 137 0.11 -7.28 -13.77
C ALA A 137 -1.11 -7.97 -13.13
N PHE A 138 -0.91 -9.15 -12.52
CA PHE A 138 -1.95 -9.85 -11.80
C PHE A 138 -2.49 -9.05 -10.61
N ALA A 139 -1.62 -8.40 -9.83
CA ALA A 139 -2.03 -7.55 -8.72
C ALA A 139 -2.90 -6.37 -9.17
N ILE A 140 -2.57 -5.74 -10.30
CA ILE A 140 -3.39 -4.67 -10.90
C ILE A 140 -4.75 -5.20 -11.34
N VAL A 141 -4.78 -6.33 -12.06
CA VAL A 141 -6.03 -6.97 -12.49
C VAL A 141 -6.89 -7.33 -11.28
N LEU A 142 -6.28 -7.87 -10.22
CA LEU A 142 -6.96 -8.20 -8.98
C LEU A 142 -7.53 -6.96 -8.29
N LEU A 143 -6.78 -5.86 -8.23
CA LEU A 143 -7.24 -4.61 -7.65
C LEU A 143 -8.45 -4.06 -8.42
N ILE A 144 -8.40 -4.07 -9.76
CA ILE A 144 -9.53 -3.67 -10.61
C ILE A 144 -10.72 -4.61 -10.40
N ALA A 145 -10.48 -5.92 -10.33
CA ALA A 145 -11.53 -6.92 -10.11
C ALA A 145 -12.22 -6.74 -8.76
N ILE A 146 -11.46 -6.43 -7.70
CA ILE A 146 -11.99 -6.14 -6.37
C ILE A 146 -12.83 -4.86 -6.40
N LEU A 147 -12.33 -3.79 -7.04
CA LEU A 147 -13.09 -2.56 -7.21
C LEU A 147 -14.40 -2.82 -7.96
N TYR A 148 -14.34 -3.54 -9.08
CA TYR A 148 -15.52 -3.87 -9.87
C TYR A 148 -16.51 -4.75 -9.10
N TYR A 149 -16.03 -5.77 -8.39
CA TYR A 149 -16.88 -6.64 -7.58
C TYR A 149 -17.52 -5.87 -6.42
N ALA A 150 -16.79 -4.92 -5.82
CA ALA A 150 -17.34 -4.04 -4.81
C ALA A 150 -18.43 -3.11 -5.36
N THR A 151 -18.29 -2.65 -6.61
CA THR A 151 -19.32 -1.87 -7.32
C THR A 151 -20.49 -2.73 -7.80
N ARG A 152 -20.26 -4.01 -8.15
CA ARG A 152 -21.27 -4.96 -8.57
C ARG A 152 -22.22 -5.26 -7.41
N THR A 153 -23.20 -4.38 -7.27
CA THR A 153 -24.30 -4.53 -6.32
C THR A 153 -24.96 -5.87 -6.57
N ARG A 154 -24.91 -6.77 -5.58
CA ARG A 154 -25.55 -8.09 -5.62
C ARG A 154 -27.05 -7.90 -5.88
N SER A 155 -27.48 -8.02 -7.13
CA SER A 155 -28.88 -7.98 -7.56
C SER A 155 -29.65 -9.27 -7.24
N SER A 156 -29.29 -9.99 -6.16
CA SER A 156 -29.95 -11.25 -5.82
C SER A 156 -31.04 -11.07 -4.75
N ARG A 157 -32.20 -10.55 -5.17
CA ARG A 157 -33.57 -10.77 -4.67
C ARG A 157 -34.46 -9.69 -5.32
N SER A 158 -35.59 -9.96 -5.95
CA SER A 158 -36.47 -11.12 -5.96
C SER A 158 -37.32 -10.97 -7.23
N SER A 159 -37.36 -11.98 -8.10
CA SER A 159 -38.51 -12.13 -8.99
C SER A 159 -39.74 -12.32 -8.09
N ALA A 160 -40.76 -11.54 -8.40
CA ALA A 160 -42.07 -11.56 -7.78
C ALA A 160 -42.81 -12.87 -8.05
N GLY A 161 -43.82 -13.16 -7.22
CA GLY A 161 -44.84 -14.18 -7.48
C GLY A 161 -45.11 -15.02 -6.24
#